data_AF-A0A3D3GD42-F1
#
_entry.id   AF-A0A3D3GD42-F1
#
_cell.length_a   1.000
_cell.length_b   1.000
_cell.length_c   1.000
_cell.angle_alpha   90.00
_cell.angle_beta   90.00
_cell.angle_gamma   90.00
#
_symmetry.space_group_name_H-M   'P 1'
#
loop_
_entity.id
_entity.type
_entity.pdbx_description
1 polymer ?
#
loop_
_entity_poly.entity_id
_entity_poly.type
_entity_poly.pdbx_seq_one_letter_code
_entity_poly.pdbx_strand_id
1 'polypeptide(L)'
;MTAATLLLTIFQLTNLGAQQCPEPEPLGVRLEKAIHRSSLGSTQGLVFHSGSLYESSGGYGQSSFNRINPGNGEVKQLARLDRTIFAEGLDIWKGKFLLLTWKEKKALLWNLDSTTTPRMVPYFWEGWGLTHDHRSWIVSDGTAQIRFLDPATLKETRSITVQRRADAQESLNELEYVNGRIFANIFKTDQIVRINPATGCVDGSLDLSSLKEQFTLDELSADSNAVANGIAYDPVENVFYLTGKNWPLIFKVEVIGN
;
A
#
# COMPACT_ATOMS: atom_id res chain seq x y z
N MET A 1 19.39 -54.24 52.02
CA MET A 1 18.20 -53.40 51.77
C MET A 1 18.68 -51.97 51.60
N THR A 2 19.23 -51.66 50.42
CA THR A 2 18.61 -50.83 49.36
C THR A 2 18.52 -49.34 49.74
N ALA A 3 19.54 -48.59 49.33
CA ALA A 3 19.53 -47.13 49.31
C ALA A 3 18.83 -46.65 48.03
N ALA A 4 17.79 -45.82 48.19
CA ALA A 4 17.04 -45.24 47.09
C ALA A 4 17.68 -43.90 46.67
N THR A 5 18.17 -43.83 45.43
CA THR A 5 18.68 -42.60 44.82
C THR A 5 17.52 -41.84 44.19
N LEU A 6 17.20 -40.67 44.75
CA LEU A 6 16.17 -39.78 44.22
C LEU A 6 16.77 -38.95 43.08
N LEU A 7 16.41 -39.24 41.83
CA LEU A 7 16.73 -38.38 40.68
C LEU A 7 15.78 -37.17 40.69
N LEU A 8 16.34 -35.98 40.89
CA LEU A 8 15.64 -34.72 40.68
C LEU A 8 15.72 -34.35 39.18
N THR A 9 14.64 -34.58 38.44
CA THR A 9 14.49 -34.04 37.08
C THR A 9 14.17 -32.55 37.14
N ILE A 10 15.13 -31.72 36.74
CA ILE A 10 14.93 -30.28 36.57
C ILE A 10 14.17 -30.08 35.26
N PHE A 11 12.90 -29.69 35.33
CA PHE A 11 12.17 -29.15 34.19
C PHE A 11 12.71 -27.74 33.89
N GLN A 12 13.44 -27.58 32.79
CA GLN A 12 13.69 -26.25 32.24
C GLN A 12 12.40 -25.76 31.59
N LEU A 13 11.75 -24.79 32.24
CA LEU A 13 10.72 -23.97 31.61
C LEU A 13 11.40 -23.12 30.54
N THR A 14 11.30 -23.55 29.28
CA THR A 14 11.61 -22.67 28.15
C THR A 14 10.61 -21.54 28.17
N ASN A 15 11.06 -20.34 28.56
CA ASN A 15 10.32 -19.12 28.34
C ASN A 15 10.11 -18.98 26.82
N LEU A 16 8.92 -19.35 26.34
CA LEU A 16 8.45 -18.99 25.00
C LEU A 16 8.18 -17.48 25.03
N GLY A 17 9.25 -16.69 25.03
CA GLY A 17 9.15 -15.26 24.80
C GLY A 17 8.49 -15.07 23.44
N ALA A 18 7.44 -14.25 23.39
CA ALA A 18 6.84 -13.84 22.12
C ALA A 18 7.97 -13.40 21.19
N GLN A 19 8.06 -14.03 20.01
CA GLN A 19 9.09 -13.70 19.05
C GLN A 19 8.90 -12.26 18.60
N GLN A 20 9.74 -11.37 19.14
CA GLN A 20 9.67 -9.94 18.90
C GLN A 20 10.20 -9.64 17.50
N CYS A 21 9.48 -8.81 16.75
CA CYS A 21 9.99 -8.34 15.46
C CYS A 21 11.27 -7.51 15.66
N PRO A 22 12.20 -7.55 14.70
CA PRO A 22 13.43 -6.76 14.78
C PRO A 22 13.12 -5.26 14.82
N GLU A 23 14.14 -4.48 15.21
CA GLU A 23 14.12 -3.05 14.95
C GLU A 23 13.99 -2.80 13.44
N PRO A 24 13.03 -1.99 12.98
CA PRO A 24 12.95 -1.62 11.57
C PRO A 24 14.21 -0.87 11.13
N GLU A 25 14.82 -1.32 10.04
CA GLU A 25 15.94 -0.62 9.43
C GLU A 25 15.49 0.76 8.89
N PRO A 26 16.21 1.85 9.16
CA PRO A 26 15.93 3.12 8.53
C PRO A 26 16.34 3.07 7.05
N LEU A 27 15.36 3.22 6.17
CA LEU A 27 15.56 3.28 4.73
C LEU A 27 15.81 4.73 4.29
N GLY A 28 16.68 4.91 3.31
CA GLY A 28 16.98 6.23 2.74
C GLY A 28 16.14 6.55 1.50
N VAL A 29 15.92 7.82 1.21
CA VAL A 29 15.32 8.31 -0.04
C VAL A 29 16.34 9.13 -0.80
N ARG A 30 16.61 8.79 -2.06
CA ARG A 30 17.33 9.63 -3.01
C ARG A 30 16.38 10.13 -4.08
N LEU A 31 16.04 11.41 -4.03
CA LEU A 31 15.18 12.05 -5.02
C LEU A 31 15.86 12.09 -6.39
N GLU A 32 15.21 11.52 -7.41
CA GLU A 32 15.66 11.64 -8.80
C GLU A 32 14.92 12.76 -9.52
N LYS A 33 13.61 12.84 -9.31
CA LYS A 33 12.76 13.83 -9.98
C LYS A 33 11.51 14.14 -9.18
N ALA A 34 11.22 15.43 -9.03
CA ALA A 34 9.92 15.95 -8.66
C ALA A 34 9.09 16.20 -9.94
N ILE A 35 7.92 15.57 -10.05
CA ILE A 35 7.05 15.65 -11.22
C ILE A 35 5.78 16.42 -10.84
N HIS A 36 5.62 17.63 -11.37
CA HIS A 36 4.38 18.39 -11.21
C HIS A 36 3.26 17.75 -12.00
N ARG A 37 2.18 17.37 -11.32
CA ARG A 37 1.00 16.82 -11.97
C ARG A 37 0.12 17.93 -12.53
N SER A 38 -0.43 17.74 -13.74
CA SER A 38 -1.29 18.75 -14.38
C SER A 38 -2.67 18.91 -13.73
N SER A 39 -3.05 17.97 -12.86
CA SER A 39 -4.28 18.02 -12.06
C SER A 39 -4.08 17.27 -10.75
N LEU A 40 -4.64 17.79 -9.66
CA LEU A 40 -4.58 17.16 -8.34
C LEU A 40 -5.48 15.92 -8.29
N GLY A 41 -5.10 14.95 -7.45
CA GLY A 41 -5.89 13.77 -7.15
C GLY A 41 -5.82 13.45 -5.66
N SER A 42 -6.93 13.01 -5.08
CA SER A 42 -6.97 12.49 -3.71
C SER A 42 -6.54 11.02 -3.73
N THR A 43 -5.24 10.79 -3.96
CA THR A 43 -4.63 9.49 -4.23
C THR A 43 -4.98 8.44 -3.16
N GLN A 44 -5.64 7.36 -3.56
CA GLN A 44 -5.94 6.21 -2.71
C GLN A 44 -5.26 4.90 -3.17
N GLY A 45 -4.86 4.85 -4.44
CA GLY A 45 -4.06 3.76 -4.99
C GLY A 45 -3.23 4.26 -6.16
N LEU A 46 -1.98 3.82 -6.27
CA LEU A 46 -1.07 4.18 -7.33
C LEU A 46 -0.35 2.91 -7.82
N VAL A 47 -0.27 2.69 -9.13
CA VAL A 47 0.47 1.56 -9.69
C VAL A 47 1.21 1.98 -10.96
N PHE A 48 2.44 1.50 -11.13
CA PHE A 48 3.20 1.69 -12.35
C PHE A 48 3.00 0.49 -13.27
N HIS A 49 2.63 0.75 -14.52
CA HIS A 49 2.43 -0.30 -15.49
C HIS A 49 2.69 0.19 -16.91
N SER A 50 3.55 -0.51 -17.64
CA SER A 50 3.85 -0.25 -19.05
C SER A 50 4.21 1.22 -19.35
N GLY A 51 5.08 1.82 -18.52
CA GLY A 51 5.59 3.19 -18.70
C GLY A 51 4.62 4.29 -18.28
N SER A 52 3.50 3.96 -17.65
CA SER A 52 2.53 4.92 -17.13
C SER A 52 2.22 4.65 -15.66
N LEU A 53 1.88 5.70 -14.93
CA LEU A 53 1.25 5.58 -13.62
C LEU A 53 -0.26 5.53 -13.80
N TYR A 54 -0.91 4.71 -12.98
CA TYR A 54 -2.35 4.61 -12.89
C TYR A 54 -2.76 4.93 -11.47
N GLU A 55 -3.75 5.78 -11.31
CA GLU A 55 -4.17 6.32 -10.03
C GLU A 55 -5.67 6.13 -9.82
N SER A 56 -6.01 5.67 -8.62
CA SER A 56 -7.34 5.79 -8.06
C SER A 56 -7.38 7.03 -7.17
N SER A 57 -8.30 7.96 -7.46
CA SER A 57 -8.54 9.16 -6.66
C SER A 57 -9.89 9.04 -5.97
N GLY A 58 -9.91 9.15 -4.65
CA GLY A 58 -11.09 8.95 -3.82
C GLY A 58 -11.92 10.22 -3.56
N GLY A 59 -13.17 10.03 -3.16
CA GLY A 59 -14.11 11.10 -2.83
C GLY A 59 -15.51 10.82 -3.34
N TYR A 60 -16.53 10.86 -2.48
CA TYR A 60 -17.92 10.70 -2.93
C TYR A 60 -18.28 11.79 -3.93
N GLY A 61 -18.86 11.39 -5.07
CA GLY A 61 -19.16 12.29 -6.18
C GLY A 61 -17.95 12.76 -6.99
N GLN A 62 -16.72 12.51 -6.55
CA GLN A 62 -15.48 13.00 -7.16
C GLN A 62 -14.53 11.87 -7.59
N SER A 63 -14.81 10.63 -7.17
CA SER A 63 -13.93 9.49 -7.40
C SER A 63 -13.66 9.28 -8.89
N SER A 64 -12.39 9.08 -9.21
CA SER A 64 -11.92 8.96 -10.58
C SER A 64 -10.79 7.96 -10.71
N PHE A 65 -10.66 7.44 -11.93
CA PHE A 65 -9.56 6.60 -12.35
C PHE A 65 -8.75 7.36 -13.40
N ASN A 66 -7.46 7.56 -13.13
CA ASN A 66 -6.58 8.42 -13.90
C ASN A 66 -5.37 7.63 -14.42
N ARG A 67 -4.84 8.08 -15.56
CA ARG A 67 -3.51 7.71 -16.04
C ARG A 67 -2.63 8.95 -15.98
N ILE A 68 -1.41 8.80 -15.48
CA ILE A 68 -0.44 9.87 -15.34
C ILE A 68 0.80 9.50 -16.14
N ASN A 69 1.28 10.44 -16.96
CA ASN A 69 2.55 10.30 -17.66
C ASN A 69 3.71 10.69 -16.72
N PRO A 70 4.59 9.75 -16.31
CA PRO A 70 5.68 10.05 -15.37
C PRO A 70 6.76 10.95 -15.97
N GLY A 71 6.80 11.12 -17.30
CA GLY A 71 7.76 12.00 -17.97
C GLY A 71 7.45 13.49 -17.78
N ASN A 72 6.18 13.87 -17.81
CA ASN A 72 5.73 15.27 -17.81
C ASN A 72 4.62 15.60 -16.80
N GLY A 73 4.09 14.61 -16.06
CA GLY A 73 3.03 14.79 -15.08
C GLY A 73 1.63 15.02 -15.66
N GLU A 74 1.43 14.82 -16.96
CA GLU A 74 0.10 14.94 -17.58
C GLU A 74 -0.85 13.90 -17.00
N VAL A 75 -1.94 14.38 -16.39
CA VAL A 75 -3.01 13.56 -15.82
C VAL A 75 -4.17 13.48 -16.81
N LYS A 76 -4.48 12.27 -17.27
CA LYS A 76 -5.65 11.97 -18.08
C LYS A 76 -6.64 11.14 -17.28
N GLN A 77 -7.81 11.71 -16.99
CA GLN A 77 -8.91 10.96 -16.41
C GLN A 77 -9.42 9.93 -17.43
N LEU A 78 -9.35 8.65 -17.07
CA LEU A 78 -9.84 7.54 -17.89
C LEU A 78 -11.31 7.25 -17.62
N ALA A 79 -11.74 7.38 -16.36
CA ALA A 79 -13.14 7.22 -15.97
C ALA A 79 -13.48 8.07 -14.75
N ARG A 80 -14.74 8.48 -14.67
CA ARG A 80 -15.37 8.96 -13.43
C ARG A 80 -16.23 7.85 -12.88
N LEU A 81 -16.17 7.62 -11.58
CA LEU A 81 -16.99 6.59 -10.93
C LEU A 81 -18.37 7.14 -10.57
N ASP A 82 -19.29 6.23 -10.28
CA ASP A 82 -20.61 6.60 -9.76
C ASP A 82 -20.48 7.48 -8.52
N ARG A 83 -21.41 8.42 -8.34
CA ARG A 83 -21.34 9.39 -7.24
C ARG A 83 -21.42 8.73 -5.87
N THR A 84 -21.98 7.52 -5.77
CA THR A 84 -22.07 6.76 -4.52
C THR A 84 -20.83 5.92 -4.23
N ILE A 85 -19.79 5.99 -5.08
CA ILE A 85 -18.56 5.21 -4.91
C ILE A 85 -17.45 6.14 -4.39
N PHE A 86 -16.82 5.71 -3.31
CA PHE A 86 -15.52 6.21 -2.88
C PHE A 86 -14.44 5.22 -3.33
N ALA A 87 -13.62 5.61 -4.31
CA ALA A 87 -12.53 4.80 -4.82
C ALA A 87 -11.38 4.71 -3.82
N GLU A 88 -10.78 3.54 -3.68
CA GLU A 88 -9.66 3.27 -2.77
C GLU A 88 -8.49 2.63 -3.55
N GLY A 89 -7.78 1.66 -2.98
CA GLY A 89 -6.62 1.01 -3.57
C GLY A 89 -6.88 0.40 -4.95
N LEU A 90 -5.84 0.42 -5.79
CA LEU A 90 -5.88 0.03 -7.18
C LEU A 90 -4.61 -0.74 -7.54
N ASP A 91 -4.75 -1.82 -8.28
CA ASP A 91 -3.61 -2.55 -8.83
C ASP A 91 -3.96 -3.22 -10.18
N ILE A 92 -2.93 -3.60 -10.94
CA ILE A 92 -3.01 -4.22 -12.26
C ILE A 92 -2.35 -5.59 -12.24
N TRP A 93 -3.14 -6.64 -12.42
CA TRP A 93 -2.63 -8.01 -12.50
C TRP A 93 -3.28 -8.80 -13.63
N LYS A 94 -2.45 -9.51 -14.41
CA LYS A 94 -2.90 -10.39 -15.51
C LYS A 94 -3.86 -9.68 -16.49
N GLY A 95 -3.53 -8.43 -16.84
CA GLY A 95 -4.32 -7.61 -17.76
C GLY A 95 -5.66 -7.14 -17.18
N LYS A 96 -5.82 -7.16 -15.86
CA LYS A 96 -7.02 -6.66 -15.18
C LYS A 96 -6.65 -5.59 -14.17
N PHE A 97 -7.48 -4.56 -14.11
CA PHE A 97 -7.51 -3.65 -13.00
C PHE A 97 -8.48 -4.15 -11.95
N LEU A 98 -8.05 -4.11 -10.70
CA LEU A 98 -8.92 -4.24 -9.55
C LEU A 98 -8.84 -2.94 -8.75
N LEU A 99 -10.00 -2.35 -8.46
CA LEU A 99 -10.12 -1.15 -7.64
C LEU A 99 -11.04 -1.44 -6.47
N LEU A 100 -10.57 -1.20 -5.26
CA LEU A 100 -11.37 -1.35 -4.05
C LEU A 100 -12.24 -0.12 -3.82
N THR A 101 -13.34 -0.32 -3.11
CA THR A 101 -14.19 0.78 -2.62
C THR A 101 -14.13 0.84 -1.10
N TRP A 102 -14.29 2.03 -0.52
CA TRP A 102 -14.15 2.20 0.92
C TRP A 102 -15.16 1.40 1.75
N LYS A 103 -16.45 1.76 1.70
CA LYS A 103 -17.51 1.22 2.59
C LYS A 103 -18.58 0.45 1.87
N GLU A 104 -18.55 0.47 0.54
CA GLU A 104 -19.58 -0.06 -0.34
C GLU A 104 -19.53 -1.58 -0.43
N LYS A 105 -18.49 -2.21 0.13
CA LYS A 105 -18.30 -3.68 0.12
C LYS A 105 -18.35 -4.24 -1.29
N LYS A 106 -17.69 -3.54 -2.20
CA LYS A 106 -17.58 -3.88 -3.62
C LYS A 106 -16.14 -3.68 -4.09
N ALA A 107 -15.80 -4.32 -5.19
CA ALA A 107 -14.63 -3.96 -5.97
C ALA A 107 -15.06 -3.77 -7.43
N LEU A 108 -14.35 -2.91 -8.15
CA LEU A 108 -14.54 -2.68 -9.57
C LEU A 108 -13.46 -3.45 -10.31
N LEU A 109 -13.87 -4.29 -11.26
CA LEU A 109 -12.99 -5.13 -12.06
C LEU A 109 -13.18 -4.81 -13.53
N TRP A 110 -12.10 -4.51 -14.24
CA TRP A 110 -12.12 -4.34 -15.70
C TRP A 110 -10.84 -4.86 -16.35
N ASN A 111 -10.94 -5.23 -17.64
CA ASN A 111 -9.75 -5.61 -18.41
C ASN A 111 -9.03 -4.34 -18.89
N LEU A 112 -7.71 -4.37 -18.90
CA LEU A 112 -6.84 -3.24 -19.26
C LEU A 112 -7.16 -2.66 -20.63
N ASP A 113 -7.45 -3.52 -21.61
CA ASP A 113 -7.71 -3.14 -23.00
C ASP A 113 -9.20 -2.89 -23.29
N SER A 114 -10.07 -2.96 -22.28
CA SER A 114 -11.51 -2.85 -22.49
C SER A 114 -12.00 -1.41 -22.39
N THR A 115 -12.87 -1.02 -23.33
CA THR A 115 -13.66 0.22 -23.27
C THR A 115 -14.97 0.05 -22.49
N THR A 116 -15.24 -1.13 -21.95
CA THR A 116 -16.47 -1.43 -21.22
C THR A 116 -16.44 -0.87 -19.80
N THR A 117 -17.62 -0.53 -19.29
CA THR A 117 -17.83 -0.17 -17.88
C THR A 117 -17.27 -1.25 -16.94
N PRO A 118 -16.63 -0.86 -15.81
CA PRO A 118 -16.19 -1.83 -14.82
C PRO A 118 -17.33 -2.70 -14.30
N ARG A 119 -17.04 -3.99 -14.13
CA ARG A 119 -17.95 -4.89 -13.42
C ARG A 119 -17.76 -4.69 -11.92
N MET A 120 -18.86 -4.41 -11.22
CA MET A 120 -18.87 -4.50 -9.76
C MET A 120 -18.92 -5.96 -9.33
N VAL A 121 -18.01 -6.35 -8.44
CA VAL A 121 -17.96 -7.67 -7.83
C VAL A 121 -18.08 -7.54 -6.30
N PRO A 122 -18.68 -8.53 -5.60
CA PRO A 122 -18.75 -8.51 -4.14
C PRO A 122 -17.36 -8.49 -3.50
N TYR A 123 -17.21 -7.69 -2.44
CA TYR A 123 -16.02 -7.61 -1.61
C TYR A 123 -16.46 -7.49 -0.15
N PHE A 124 -15.80 -8.18 0.78
CA PHE A 124 -16.37 -8.36 2.14
C PHE A 124 -15.92 -7.31 3.16
N TRP A 125 -14.82 -6.61 2.88
CA TRP A 125 -14.12 -5.75 3.84
C TRP A 125 -14.25 -4.26 3.47
N GLU A 126 -13.75 -3.38 4.33
CA GLU A 126 -13.38 -2.04 3.85
C GLU A 126 -12.15 -2.17 2.93
N GLY A 127 -12.09 -1.36 1.88
CA GLY A 127 -10.96 -1.31 0.98
C GLY A 127 -10.08 -0.11 1.30
N TRP A 128 -8.80 -0.33 1.61
CA TRP A 128 -7.82 0.75 1.70
C TRP A 128 -6.78 0.50 0.60
N GLY A 129 -5.59 -0.01 0.90
CA GLY A 129 -4.59 -0.33 -0.12
C GLY A 129 -4.78 -1.69 -0.80
N LEU A 130 -4.21 -1.81 -2.00
CA LEU A 130 -4.24 -3.01 -2.83
C LEU A 130 -2.92 -3.15 -3.59
N THR A 131 -2.33 -4.34 -3.56
CA THR A 131 -1.21 -4.75 -4.42
C THR A 131 -1.31 -6.26 -4.70
N HIS A 132 -0.29 -6.89 -5.29
CA HIS A 132 -0.25 -8.35 -5.49
C HIS A 132 1.16 -8.95 -5.39
N ASP A 133 1.26 -10.21 -4.97
CA ASP A 133 2.52 -11.00 -5.01
C ASP A 133 2.62 -11.92 -6.24
N HIS A 134 1.82 -11.65 -7.27
CA HIS A 134 1.60 -12.50 -8.44
C HIS A 134 0.97 -13.88 -8.14
N ARG A 135 0.49 -14.11 -6.92
CA ARG A 135 -0.27 -15.31 -6.52
C ARG A 135 -1.61 -14.97 -5.90
N SER A 136 -1.68 -13.88 -5.15
CA SER A 136 -2.85 -13.38 -4.44
C SER A 136 -2.95 -11.87 -4.61
N TRP A 137 -4.17 -11.33 -4.53
CA TRP A 137 -4.34 -9.93 -4.20
C TRP A 137 -3.99 -9.71 -2.73
N ILE A 138 -3.37 -8.58 -2.41
CA ILE A 138 -2.94 -8.22 -1.05
C ILE A 138 -3.66 -6.93 -0.71
N VAL A 139 -4.40 -6.92 0.40
CA VAL A 139 -5.24 -5.78 0.79
C VAL A 139 -5.03 -5.37 2.24
N SER A 140 -5.11 -4.06 2.47
CA SER A 140 -5.23 -3.45 3.80
C SER A 140 -6.64 -2.87 3.98
N ASP A 141 -7.01 -2.63 5.23
CA ASP A 141 -8.31 -2.07 5.63
C ASP A 141 -8.18 -1.02 6.75
N GLY A 142 -6.99 -0.44 6.91
CA GLY A 142 -6.67 0.51 8.00
C GLY A 142 -6.38 -0.15 9.35
N THR A 143 -6.62 -1.45 9.51
CA THR A 143 -6.20 -2.20 10.71
C THR A 143 -4.75 -2.67 10.59
N ALA A 144 -4.26 -3.44 11.58
CA ALA A 144 -2.98 -4.13 11.47
C ALA A 144 -3.03 -5.40 10.62
N GLN A 145 -4.17 -5.75 10.02
CA GLN A 145 -4.31 -6.96 9.21
C GLN A 145 -3.98 -6.68 7.74
N ILE A 146 -3.11 -7.51 7.16
CA ILE A 146 -2.97 -7.65 5.72
C ILE A 146 -3.57 -8.98 5.29
N ARG A 147 -4.47 -8.94 4.31
CA ARG A 147 -5.18 -10.12 3.80
C ARG A 147 -4.71 -10.47 2.40
N PHE A 148 -4.62 -11.77 2.15
CA PHE A 148 -4.29 -12.33 0.85
C PHE A 148 -5.56 -12.96 0.29
N LEU A 149 -6.00 -12.50 -0.88
CA LEU A 149 -7.26 -12.90 -1.47
C LEU A 149 -7.02 -13.75 -2.72
N ASP A 150 -7.86 -14.76 -2.89
CA ASP A 150 -7.89 -15.57 -4.10
C ASP A 150 -8.22 -14.69 -5.32
N PRO A 151 -7.44 -14.77 -6.41
CA PRO A 151 -7.61 -13.90 -7.58
C PRO A 151 -8.95 -14.02 -8.31
N ALA A 152 -9.61 -15.17 -8.19
CA ALA A 152 -10.85 -15.45 -8.91
C ALA A 152 -12.09 -15.07 -8.09
N THR A 153 -12.03 -15.28 -6.78
CA THR A 153 -13.20 -15.17 -5.89
C THR A 153 -13.13 -13.99 -4.93
N LEU A 154 -11.96 -13.34 -4.79
CA LEU A 154 -11.67 -12.29 -3.80
C LEU A 154 -11.94 -12.70 -2.34
N LYS A 155 -12.02 -14.02 -2.09
CA LYS A 155 -12.13 -14.56 -0.73
C LYS A 155 -10.76 -14.60 -0.09
N GLU A 156 -10.72 -14.29 1.19
CA GLU A 156 -9.50 -14.41 1.98
C GLU A 156 -9.01 -15.87 2.01
N THR A 157 -7.74 -16.06 1.66
CA THR A 157 -7.04 -17.35 1.74
C THR A 157 -6.13 -17.43 2.95
N ARG A 158 -5.57 -16.29 3.36
CA ARG A 158 -4.83 -16.10 4.62
C ARG A 158 -4.76 -14.63 4.99
N SER A 159 -4.35 -14.36 6.23
CA SER A 159 -3.98 -13.03 6.70
C SER A 159 -2.69 -13.08 7.51
N ILE A 160 -2.03 -11.92 7.63
CA ILE A 160 -0.96 -11.68 8.60
C ILE A 160 -1.35 -10.48 9.47
N THR A 161 -0.91 -10.50 10.73
CA THR A 161 -0.96 -9.32 11.62
C THR A 161 0.38 -8.61 11.54
N VAL A 162 0.37 -7.35 11.17
CA VAL A 162 1.56 -6.53 11.04
C VAL A 162 2.01 -6.04 12.41
N GLN A 163 3.28 -6.25 12.72
CA GLN A 163 3.88 -5.88 14.00
C GLN A 163 5.13 -5.04 13.79
N ARG A 164 5.25 -3.95 14.55
CA ARG A 164 6.47 -3.17 14.70
C ARG A 164 7.02 -3.44 16.09
N ARG A 165 8.16 -4.11 16.17
CA ARG A 165 8.73 -4.62 17.43
C ARG A 165 7.74 -5.55 18.15
N ALA A 166 7.08 -5.06 19.21
CA ALA A 166 6.11 -5.81 20.01
C ALA A 166 4.67 -5.32 19.80
N ASP A 167 4.48 -4.21 19.08
CA ASP A 167 3.19 -3.55 18.94
C ASP A 167 2.57 -3.84 17.57
N ALA A 168 1.24 -3.89 17.52
CA ALA A 168 0.52 -3.96 16.25
C ALA A 168 0.73 -2.64 15.48
N GLN A 169 1.10 -2.74 14.19
CA GLN A 169 1.18 -1.59 13.30
C GLN A 169 -0.17 -1.38 12.62
N GLU A 170 -0.99 -0.48 13.17
CA GLU A 170 -2.27 -0.10 12.59
C GLU A 170 -2.13 1.00 11.53
N SER A 171 -3.26 1.42 10.97
CA SER A 171 -3.38 2.50 9.97
C SER A 171 -2.65 2.21 8.66
N LEU A 172 -2.51 0.92 8.31
CA LEU A 172 -2.00 0.48 7.02
C LEU A 172 -2.93 0.96 5.91
N ASN A 173 -2.40 1.78 5.00
CA ASN A 173 -3.17 2.37 3.92
C ASN A 173 -2.69 1.80 2.58
N GLU A 174 -2.32 2.64 1.62
CA GLU A 174 -1.88 2.22 0.30
C GLU A 174 -0.68 1.27 0.36
N LEU A 175 -0.64 0.29 -0.56
CA LEU A 175 0.29 -0.83 -0.57
C LEU A 175 1.03 -0.95 -1.90
N GLU A 176 2.28 -1.41 -1.85
CA GLU A 176 3.02 -1.86 -3.05
C GLU A 176 3.89 -3.09 -2.74
N TYR A 177 3.89 -4.11 -3.60
CA TYR A 177 4.70 -5.32 -3.42
C TYR A 177 5.99 -5.25 -4.24
N VAL A 178 7.12 -5.14 -3.54
CA VAL A 178 8.44 -4.97 -4.16
C VAL A 178 9.41 -6.00 -3.61
N ASN A 179 10.03 -6.78 -4.50
CA ASN A 179 11.12 -7.70 -4.17
C ASN A 179 10.86 -8.64 -2.97
N GLY A 180 9.62 -9.13 -2.82
CA GLY A 180 9.27 -10.04 -1.72
C GLY A 180 8.86 -9.34 -0.43
N ARG A 181 8.63 -8.03 -0.46
CA ARG A 181 8.19 -7.21 0.67
C ARG A 181 6.96 -6.40 0.30
N ILE A 182 6.16 -6.10 1.31
CA ILE A 182 5.00 -5.21 1.18
C ILE A 182 5.42 -3.86 1.76
N PHE A 183 5.35 -2.82 0.93
CA PHE A 183 5.45 -1.44 1.35
C PHE A 183 4.04 -0.95 1.68
N ALA A 184 3.88 -0.24 2.78
CA ALA A 184 2.59 0.31 3.18
C ALA A 184 2.73 1.74 3.70
N ASN A 185 1.91 2.66 3.18
CA ASN A 185 1.75 3.96 3.82
C ASN A 185 1.08 3.79 5.19
N ILE A 186 1.49 4.60 6.17
CA ILE A 186 0.79 4.72 7.45
C ILE A 186 -0.04 6.00 7.45
N PHE A 187 -1.37 5.84 7.49
CA PHE A 187 -2.32 6.95 7.33
C PHE A 187 -2.07 8.08 8.35
N LYS A 188 -2.12 9.33 7.89
CA LYS A 188 -1.83 10.54 8.66
C LYS A 188 -0.40 10.68 9.17
N THR A 189 0.54 9.98 8.54
CA THR A 189 1.97 10.15 8.79
C THR A 189 2.72 10.33 7.47
N ASP A 190 4.00 10.65 7.57
CA ASP A 190 4.93 10.67 6.42
C ASP A 190 5.77 9.39 6.36
N GLN A 191 5.29 8.30 6.95
CA GLN A 191 6.02 7.03 7.01
C GLN A 191 5.47 6.03 5.99
N ILE A 192 6.40 5.30 5.37
CA ILE A 192 6.14 4.03 4.72
C ILE A 192 6.86 2.94 5.51
N VAL A 193 6.20 1.79 5.70
CA VAL A 193 6.81 0.61 6.33
C VAL A 193 7.07 -0.48 5.31
N ARG A 194 8.19 -1.19 5.47
CA ARG A 194 8.50 -2.42 4.74
C ARG A 194 8.17 -3.62 5.62
N ILE A 195 7.30 -4.50 5.13
CA ILE A 195 6.71 -5.61 5.87
C ILE A 195 7.16 -6.91 5.22
N ASN A 196 7.64 -7.85 6.05
CA ASN A 196 7.90 -9.21 5.64
C ASN A 196 6.59 -10.02 5.61
N PRO A 197 6.09 -10.45 4.43
CA PRO A 197 4.80 -11.13 4.30
C PRO A 197 4.77 -12.54 4.88
N ALA A 198 5.93 -13.12 5.23
CA ALA A 198 6.04 -14.43 5.85
C ALA A 198 5.87 -14.36 7.38
N THR A 199 6.24 -13.24 8.00
CA THR A 199 6.22 -13.09 9.47
C THR A 199 5.23 -12.03 9.97
N GLY A 200 4.85 -11.07 9.12
CA GLY A 200 4.12 -9.87 9.54
C GLY A 200 5.00 -8.80 10.18
N CYS A 201 6.31 -9.04 10.33
CA CYS A 201 7.20 -8.05 10.93
C CYS A 201 7.50 -6.90 9.98
N VAL A 202 7.41 -5.68 10.51
CA VAL A 202 8.01 -4.50 9.91
C VAL A 202 9.53 -4.62 10.06
N ASP A 203 10.24 -4.69 8.94
CA ASP A 203 11.70 -4.83 8.88
C ASP A 203 12.41 -3.59 8.27
N GLY A 204 11.64 -2.59 7.83
CA GLY A 204 12.16 -1.30 7.36
C GLY A 204 11.16 -0.16 7.55
N SER A 205 11.67 1.06 7.66
CA SER A 205 10.87 2.29 7.77
C SER A 205 11.48 3.38 6.90
N LEU A 206 10.66 4.02 6.08
CA LEU A 206 11.04 5.09 5.17
C LEU A 206 10.32 6.38 5.60
N ASP A 207 11.07 7.46 5.81
CA ASP A 207 10.52 8.79 6.12
C ASP A 207 10.44 9.65 4.86
N LEU A 208 9.26 10.20 4.58
CA LEU A 208 8.97 11.05 3.44
C LEU A 208 8.94 12.54 3.80
N SER A 209 9.18 12.90 5.06
CA SER A 209 9.13 14.29 5.53
C SER A 209 9.99 15.24 4.68
N SER A 210 11.19 14.82 4.29
CA SER A 210 12.11 15.59 3.45
C SER A 210 11.61 15.82 2.02
N LEU A 211 10.74 14.96 1.49
CA LEU A 211 10.16 15.16 0.15
C LEU A 211 9.16 16.32 0.13
N LYS A 212 8.47 16.58 1.25
CA LYS A 212 7.51 17.69 1.35
C LYS A 212 8.18 19.06 1.26
N GLU A 213 9.47 19.16 1.52
CA GLU A 213 10.23 20.41 1.37
C GLU A 213 10.30 20.89 -0.10
N GLN A 214 9.93 20.03 -1.06
CA GLN A 214 9.92 20.35 -2.48
C GLN A 214 8.67 21.12 -2.93
N PHE A 215 7.67 21.30 -2.08
CA PHE A 215 6.50 22.13 -2.36
C PHE A 215 6.09 22.92 -1.11
N THR A 216 5.43 24.05 -1.33
CA THR A 216 4.96 24.93 -0.26
C THR A 216 3.62 24.46 0.31
N LEU A 217 3.32 24.86 1.55
CA LEU A 217 2.00 24.62 2.15
C LEU A 217 0.87 25.31 1.37
N ASP A 218 1.16 26.40 0.65
CA ASP A 218 0.18 27.08 -0.21
C ASP A 218 -0.18 26.26 -1.45
N GLU A 219 0.73 25.38 -1.90
CA GLU A 219 0.48 24.43 -2.98
C GLU A 219 -0.23 23.16 -2.48
N LEU A 220 -0.27 22.93 -1.17
CA LEU A 220 -1.07 21.87 -0.57
C LEU A 220 -2.53 22.32 -0.44
N SER A 221 -3.44 21.37 -0.67
CA SER A 221 -4.82 21.56 -0.27
C SER A 221 -4.90 21.86 1.24
N ALA A 222 -5.71 22.84 1.62
CA ALA A 222 -6.05 23.11 3.03
C ALA A 222 -6.80 21.94 3.70
N ASP A 223 -7.10 20.87 2.96
CA ASP A 223 -7.65 19.63 3.50
C ASP A 223 -6.63 18.95 4.43
N SER A 224 -7.02 18.80 5.70
CA SER A 224 -6.27 18.03 6.70
C SER A 224 -5.96 16.58 6.30
N ASN A 225 -6.60 16.04 5.25
CA ASN A 225 -6.29 14.73 4.67
C ASN A 225 -5.27 14.77 3.54
N ALA A 226 -4.59 15.89 3.27
CA ALA A 226 -3.52 16.00 2.28
C ALA A 226 -2.20 15.33 2.75
N VAL A 227 -2.29 14.03 3.05
CA VAL A 227 -1.25 13.21 3.68
C VAL A 227 -0.54 12.33 2.65
N ALA A 228 0.64 11.81 2.98
CA ALA A 228 1.35 10.84 2.14
C ALA A 228 0.48 9.60 1.93
N ASN A 229 0.30 9.20 0.66
CA ASN A 229 -0.49 8.06 0.23
C ASN A 229 -0.30 7.82 -1.28
N GLY A 230 0.14 6.63 -1.67
CA GLY A 230 0.42 6.26 -3.05
C GLY A 230 1.88 5.86 -3.24
N ILE A 231 2.10 4.59 -3.57
CA ILE A 231 3.40 3.94 -3.75
C ILE A 231 3.30 3.13 -5.03
N ALA A 232 4.15 3.42 -6.01
CA ALA A 232 4.26 2.58 -7.19
C ALA A 232 5.73 2.26 -7.47
N TYR A 233 6.01 1.11 -8.06
CA TYR A 233 7.36 0.67 -8.34
C TYR A 233 7.57 0.36 -9.82
N ASP A 234 8.62 0.93 -10.40
CA ASP A 234 9.11 0.54 -11.73
C ASP A 234 10.26 -0.47 -11.59
N PRO A 235 10.05 -1.75 -11.93
CA PRO A 235 11.08 -2.78 -11.84
C PRO A 235 12.18 -2.64 -12.89
N VAL A 236 11.97 -1.87 -13.97
CA VAL A 236 12.97 -1.68 -15.03
C VAL A 236 14.04 -0.69 -14.60
N GLU A 237 13.62 0.44 -14.04
CA GLU A 237 14.53 1.47 -13.54
C GLU A 237 14.91 1.27 -12.07
N ASN A 238 14.25 0.36 -11.35
CA ASN A 238 14.40 0.11 -9.92
C ASN A 238 14.15 1.38 -9.08
N VAL A 239 13.03 2.04 -9.34
CA VAL A 239 12.64 3.30 -8.71
C VAL A 239 11.22 3.23 -8.18
N PHE A 240 10.96 4.01 -7.15
CA PHE A 240 9.63 4.21 -6.60
C PHE A 240 9.07 5.54 -7.09
N TYR A 241 7.75 5.58 -7.26
CA TYR A 241 6.96 6.80 -7.39
C TYR A 241 6.13 6.96 -6.12
N LEU A 242 6.38 8.05 -5.39
CA LEU A 242 5.75 8.35 -4.12
C LEU A 242 4.97 9.67 -4.22
N THR A 243 3.78 9.72 -3.63
CA THR A 243 2.97 10.95 -3.63
C THR A 243 2.05 10.99 -2.40
N GLY A 244 1.05 11.86 -2.44
CA GLY A 244 0.03 11.97 -1.41
C GLY A 244 -1.31 12.44 -1.95
N LYS A 245 -2.28 12.47 -1.04
CA LYS A 245 -3.61 12.99 -1.32
C LYS A 245 -3.50 14.49 -1.57
N ASN A 246 -3.94 14.92 -2.75
CA ASN A 246 -3.90 16.30 -3.20
C ASN A 246 -2.49 16.93 -3.21
N TRP A 247 -1.44 16.11 -3.31
CA TRP A 247 -0.08 16.65 -3.47
C TRP A 247 0.12 17.17 -4.89
N PRO A 248 0.79 18.30 -5.09
CA PRO A 248 1.11 18.84 -6.42
C PRO A 248 2.22 18.05 -7.12
N LEU A 249 2.97 17.23 -6.38
CA LEU A 249 4.13 16.49 -6.87
C LEU A 249 3.95 14.98 -6.75
N ILE A 250 4.52 14.27 -7.72
CA ILE A 250 4.88 12.85 -7.64
C ILE A 250 6.41 12.78 -7.63
N PHE A 251 6.97 12.08 -6.67
CA PHE A 251 8.42 11.94 -6.51
C PHE A 251 8.89 10.62 -7.08
N LYS A 252 9.74 10.69 -8.10
CA LYS A 252 10.53 9.54 -8.55
C LYS A 252 11.78 9.44 -7.67
N VAL A 253 11.95 8.34 -6.96
CA VAL A 253 13.00 8.17 -5.97
C VAL A 253 13.66 6.80 -6.07
N GLU A 254 14.93 6.72 -5.72
CA GLU A 254 15.55 5.47 -5.30
C GLU A 254 15.37 5.32 -3.79
N VAL A 255 14.99 4.12 -3.34
CA VAL A 255 14.96 3.77 -1.91
C VAL A 255 16.25 3.03 -1.56
N ILE A 256 17.07 3.62 -0.70
CA ILE A 256 18.36 3.08 -0.26
C ILE A 256 18.13 2.09 0.87
N GLY A 257 18.73 0.90 0.76
CA GLY A 257 18.56 -0.19 1.74
C GLY A 257 17.33 -1.06 1.48
N ASN A 258 16.66 -0.89 0.34
CA ASN A 258 15.51 -1.70 -0.08
C ASN A 258 15.89 -3.14 -0.44
#